data_AF-A0A7J4ZR21-F1
#
_entry.id   AF-A0A7J4ZR21-F1
#
_cell.length_a   1.000
_cell.length_b   1.000
_cell.length_c   1.000
_cell.angle_alpha   90.00
_cell.angle_beta   90.00
_cell.angle_gamma   90.00
#
_symmetry.space_group_name_H-M   'P 1'
#
loop_
_entity.id
_entity.type
_entity.pdbx_description
1 polymer ?
#
loop_
_entity_poly.entity_id
_entity_poly.type
_entity_poly.pdbx_seq_one_letter_code
_entity_poly.pdbx_strand_id
1 'polypeptide(L)'
;MTSREAFQGIRKIEACYGEKFLPVDVAPIWNDLLQQPAAAMAHTVGEMSMIWRRMPTADQLLAKVKAWTARLELTAVEKGMTEGQALFSLMNGFLSGKIPETEYIQGLYVMAETFGKPEYAHDAARREEQMKARAP
;
A
#
# COMPACT_ATOMS: atom_id res chain seq x y z
N MET A 1 -7.68 -13.47 6.81
CA MET A 1 -7.67 -14.50 5.75
C MET A 1 -7.88 -15.88 6.36
N THR A 2 -8.21 -16.89 5.58
CA THR A 2 -8.31 -18.28 6.05
C THR A 2 -6.93 -18.95 6.18
N SER A 3 -6.85 -20.00 7.02
CA SER A 3 -5.63 -20.80 7.17
C SER A 3 -5.15 -21.42 5.85
N ARG A 4 -6.08 -21.78 4.96
CA ARG A 4 -5.75 -22.32 3.63
C ARG A 4 -5.05 -21.29 2.75
N GLU A 5 -5.55 -20.05 2.73
CA GLU A 5 -4.96 -18.97 1.92
C GLU A 5 -3.58 -18.57 2.43
N ALA A 6 -3.42 -18.45 3.76
CA ALA A 6 -2.13 -18.18 4.39
C ALA A 6 -1.11 -19.27 4.04
N PHE A 7 -1.51 -20.54 4.17
CA PHE A 7 -0.66 -21.69 3.86
C PHE A 7 -0.26 -21.73 2.37
N GLN A 8 -1.18 -21.43 1.46
CA GLN A 8 -0.89 -21.34 0.02
C GLN A 8 0.12 -20.23 -0.29
N GLY A 9 0.03 -19.07 0.38
CA GLY A 9 1.01 -18.00 0.26
C GLY A 9 2.40 -18.44 0.71
N ILE A 10 2.48 -19.08 1.88
CA ILE A 10 3.75 -19.60 2.44
C ILE A 10 4.37 -20.66 1.54
N ARG A 11 3.57 -21.61 1.03
CA ARG A 11 4.02 -22.62 0.05
C ARG A 11 4.58 -22.00 -1.23
N LYS A 12 4.03 -20.87 -1.68
CA LYS A 12 4.57 -20.15 -2.84
C LYS A 12 5.90 -19.49 -2.53
N ILE A 13 6.07 -18.91 -1.34
CA ILE A 13 7.35 -18.34 -0.90
C ILE A 13 8.40 -19.45 -0.77
N GLU A 14 8.04 -20.60 -0.20
CA GLU A 14 8.88 -21.80 -0.17
C GLU A 14 9.30 -22.23 -1.58
N ALA A 15 8.38 -22.24 -2.55
CA ALA A 15 8.73 -22.53 -3.95
C ALA A 15 9.70 -21.51 -4.57
N CYS A 16 9.66 -20.24 -4.15
CA CYS A 16 10.56 -19.19 -4.62
C CYS A 16 11.98 -19.29 -4.04
N TYR A 17 12.13 -19.72 -2.79
CA TYR A 17 13.42 -19.75 -2.08
C TYR A 17 13.94 -21.17 -1.79
N GLY A 18 13.19 -22.20 -2.16
CA GLY A 18 13.47 -23.61 -1.89
C GLY A 18 13.34 -23.96 -0.40
N GLU A 19 14.08 -24.98 0.02
CA GLU A 19 14.10 -25.50 1.41
C GLU A 19 14.58 -24.48 2.47
N LYS A 20 14.92 -23.26 2.07
CA LYS A 20 15.41 -22.21 2.97
C LYS A 20 14.28 -21.54 3.75
N PHE A 21 13.05 -21.54 3.24
CA PHE A 21 11.89 -20.94 3.88
C PHE A 21 10.84 -22.00 4.18
N LEU A 22 10.81 -22.50 5.42
CA LEU A 22 9.91 -23.56 5.82
C LEU A 22 8.65 -23.00 6.50
N PRO A 23 7.50 -23.69 6.39
CA PRO A 23 6.29 -23.31 7.11
C PRO A 23 6.45 -23.22 8.64
N VAL A 24 7.47 -23.87 9.21
CA VAL A 24 7.77 -23.75 10.65
C VAL A 24 8.36 -22.38 11.01
N ASP A 25 9.08 -21.74 10.09
CA ASP A 25 9.73 -20.44 10.33
C ASP A 25 8.69 -19.32 10.50
N VAL A 26 7.49 -19.53 9.97
CA VAL A 26 6.34 -18.61 10.05
C VAL A 26 5.40 -18.91 11.22
N ALA A 27 5.65 -19.98 11.98
CA ALA A 27 4.82 -20.34 13.14
C ALA A 27 4.66 -19.21 14.18
N PRO A 28 5.72 -18.43 14.53
CA PRO A 28 5.61 -17.34 15.51
C PRO A 28 4.65 -16.22 15.09
N ILE A 29 4.49 -16.00 13.79
CA ILE A 29 3.66 -14.92 13.23
C ILE A 29 2.35 -15.44 12.62
N TRP A 30 2.05 -16.72 12.78
CA TRP A 30 0.95 -17.38 12.10
C TRP A 30 -0.40 -16.72 12.39
N ASN A 31 -0.68 -16.46 13.67
CA ASN A 31 -1.94 -15.82 14.08
C ASN A 31 -2.07 -14.40 13.53
N ASP A 32 -0.98 -13.64 13.48
CA ASP A 32 -0.98 -12.28 12.96
C ASP A 32 -1.21 -12.25 11.45
N LEU A 33 -0.64 -13.22 10.71
CA LEU A 33 -0.90 -13.38 9.28
C LEU A 33 -2.38 -13.69 9.00
N LEU A 34 -3.02 -14.55 9.82
CA LEU A 34 -4.44 -14.86 9.67
C LEU A 34 -5.34 -13.63 9.85
N GLN A 35 -4.93 -12.66 10.66
CA GLN A 35 -5.67 -11.40 10.82
C GLN A 35 -5.57 -10.47 9.60
N GLN A 36 -4.63 -10.69 8.68
CA GLN A 36 -4.47 -9.85 7.50
C GLN A 36 -5.41 -10.28 6.35
N PRO A 37 -5.79 -9.38 5.42
CA PRO A 37 -6.54 -9.72 4.21
C PRO A 37 -5.73 -10.62 3.25
N ALA A 38 -6.42 -11.56 2.60
CA ALA A 38 -5.80 -12.50 1.66
C ALA A 38 -5.13 -11.79 0.47
N ALA A 39 -5.70 -10.67 0.01
CA ALA A 39 -5.14 -9.86 -1.06
C ALA A 39 -3.75 -9.31 -0.73
N ALA A 40 -3.52 -8.84 0.51
CA ALA A 40 -2.21 -8.33 0.93
C ALA A 40 -1.13 -9.42 0.91
N MET A 41 -1.50 -10.64 1.31
CA MET A 41 -0.62 -11.82 1.23
C MET A 41 -0.28 -12.16 -0.22
N ALA A 42 -1.28 -12.21 -1.11
CA ALA A 42 -1.06 -12.50 -2.52
C ALA A 42 -0.13 -11.48 -3.20
N HIS A 43 -0.32 -10.18 -2.92
CA HIS A 43 0.56 -9.11 -3.40
C HIS A 43 1.98 -9.25 -2.87
N THR A 44 2.12 -9.52 -1.57
CA THR A 44 3.43 -9.70 -0.94
C THR A 44 4.19 -10.87 -1.56
N VAL A 45 3.53 -12.01 -1.75
CA VAL A 45 4.10 -13.18 -2.42
C VAL A 45 4.51 -12.86 -3.86
N GLY A 46 3.68 -12.14 -4.62
CA GLY A 46 3.98 -11.71 -5.99
C GLY A 46 5.23 -10.82 -6.05
N GLU A 47 5.31 -9.78 -5.21
CA GLU A 47 6.51 -8.93 -5.12
C GLU A 47 7.76 -9.74 -4.78
N MET A 48 7.65 -10.68 -3.84
CA MET A 48 8.78 -11.47 -3.41
C MET A 48 9.31 -12.37 -4.53
N SER A 49 8.41 -12.99 -5.30
CA SER A 49 8.79 -13.81 -6.45
C SER A 49 9.50 -13.05 -7.57
N MET A 50 9.30 -11.72 -7.67
CA MET A 50 9.82 -10.91 -8.77
C MET A 50 10.99 -10.00 -8.38
N ILE A 51 11.00 -9.48 -7.16
CA ILE A 51 11.87 -8.36 -6.75
C ILE A 51 12.89 -8.81 -5.68
N TRP A 52 12.50 -9.71 -4.78
CA TRP A 52 13.30 -10.00 -3.59
C TRP A 52 14.40 -11.01 -3.89
N ARG A 53 15.64 -10.54 -3.94
CA ARG A 53 16.84 -11.37 -4.18
C ARG A 53 17.24 -12.24 -2.99
N ARG A 54 16.78 -11.91 -1.79
CA ARG A 54 17.09 -12.62 -0.55
C ARG A 54 15.80 -13.06 0.13
N MET A 55 15.88 -14.20 0.79
CA MET A 55 14.80 -14.74 1.59
C MET A 55 14.46 -13.78 2.74
N PRO A 56 13.17 -13.51 3.00
CA PRO A 56 12.75 -12.72 4.15
C PRO A 56 12.97 -13.49 5.47
N THR A 57 13.00 -12.77 6.57
CA THR A 57 12.61 -13.32 7.87
C THR A 57 11.09 -13.34 8.01
N ALA A 58 10.57 -14.12 8.95
CA ALA A 58 9.14 -14.13 9.28
C ALA A 58 8.61 -12.71 9.56
N ASP A 59 9.31 -11.94 10.40
CA ASP A 59 8.91 -10.57 10.74
C ASP A 59 8.89 -9.64 9.52
N GLN A 60 9.84 -9.78 8.60
CA GLN A 60 9.85 -9.01 7.36
C GLN A 60 8.67 -9.35 6.46
N LEU A 61 8.30 -10.64 6.37
CA LEU A 61 7.08 -11.06 5.67
C LEU A 61 5.85 -10.42 6.31
N LEU A 62 5.68 -10.53 7.63
CA LEU A 62 4.53 -9.95 8.33
C LEU A 62 4.46 -8.43 8.16
N ALA A 63 5.59 -7.73 8.32
CA ALA A 63 5.66 -6.28 8.15
C ALA A 63 5.22 -5.86 6.74
N LYS A 64 5.63 -6.62 5.72
CA LYS A 64 5.26 -6.34 4.33
C LYS A 64 3.77 -6.60 4.06
N VAL A 65 3.21 -7.69 4.61
CA VAL A 65 1.77 -7.97 4.51
C VAL A 65 0.95 -6.89 5.23
N LYS A 66 1.38 -6.42 6.41
CA LYS A 66 0.74 -5.32 7.13
C LYS A 66 0.80 -4.00 6.34
N ALA A 67 1.94 -3.69 5.71
CA ALA A 67 2.06 -2.51 4.87
C ALA A 67 1.10 -2.54 3.67
N TRP A 68 0.94 -3.71 3.03
CA TRP A 68 -0.05 -3.88 1.96
C TRP A 68 -1.49 -3.82 2.46
N THR A 69 -1.74 -4.29 3.68
CA THR A 69 -3.06 -4.19 4.32
C THR A 69 -3.46 -2.74 4.54
N ALA A 70 -2.57 -1.93 5.12
CA ALA A 70 -2.80 -0.50 5.30
C ALA A 70 -3.04 0.22 3.96
N ARG A 71 -2.31 -0.17 2.90
CA ARG A 71 -2.56 0.35 1.54
C ARG A 71 -3.94 -0.02 1.02
N LEU A 72 -4.35 -1.29 1.17
CA LEU A 72 -5.68 -1.73 0.74
C LEU A 72 -6.80 -1.04 1.51
N GLU A 73 -6.60 -0.77 2.80
CA GLU A 73 -7.53 0.00 3.62
C GLU A 73 -7.64 1.45 3.13
N LEU A 74 -6.52 2.10 2.81
CA LEU A 74 -6.53 3.43 2.18
C LEU A 74 -7.27 3.42 0.84
N THR A 75 -7.01 2.43 -0.03
CA THR A 75 -7.71 2.31 -1.32
C THR A 75 -9.19 1.95 -1.15
N ALA A 76 -9.57 1.23 -0.09
CA ALA A 76 -10.97 0.88 0.20
C ALA A 76 -11.75 2.07 0.78
N VAL A 77 -11.11 2.89 1.62
CA VAL A 77 -11.65 4.19 2.06
C VAL A 77 -11.82 5.12 0.87
N GLU A 78 -10.86 5.17 -0.05
CA GLU A 78 -10.95 5.94 -1.29
C GLU A 78 -12.01 5.41 -2.27
N LYS A 79 -12.22 4.10 -2.35
CA LYS A 79 -13.24 3.46 -3.22
C LYS A 79 -14.67 3.57 -2.69
N GLY A 80 -14.87 3.88 -1.40
CA GLY A 80 -16.18 4.18 -0.82
C GLY A 80 -16.55 5.67 -0.88
N MET A 81 -15.58 6.54 -1.16
CA MET A 81 -15.78 7.98 -1.28
C MET A 81 -16.09 8.36 -2.72
N THR A 82 -17.11 9.18 -2.93
CA THR A 82 -17.29 9.81 -4.24
C THR A 82 -16.11 10.75 -4.51
N GLU A 83 -15.80 11.00 -5.78
CA GLU A 83 -14.81 12.00 -6.20
C GLU A 83 -15.00 13.33 -5.43
N GLY A 84 -16.24 13.78 -5.29
CA GLY A 84 -16.58 14.99 -4.54
C GLY A 84 -16.21 14.92 -3.05
N GLN A 85 -16.37 13.77 -2.40
CA GLN A 85 -15.99 13.58 -0.99
C GLN A 85 -14.46 13.53 -0.83
N ALA A 86 -13.76 12.86 -1.74
CA ALA A 86 -12.30 12.77 -1.73
C ALA A 86 -11.68 14.15 -1.94
N LEU A 87 -12.18 14.89 -2.94
CA LEU A 87 -11.73 16.25 -3.24
C LEU A 87 -12.02 17.18 -2.07
N PHE A 88 -13.23 17.14 -1.51
CA PHE A 88 -13.61 17.98 -0.39
C PHE A 88 -12.74 17.72 0.84
N SER A 89 -12.47 16.45 1.16
CA SER A 89 -11.64 16.09 2.32
C SER A 89 -10.19 16.54 2.14
N LEU A 90 -9.64 16.33 0.95
CA LEU A 90 -8.29 16.76 0.58
C LEU A 90 -8.15 18.30 0.63
N MET A 91 -9.09 19.02 0.02
CA MET A 91 -9.12 20.49 0.04
C MET A 91 -9.31 21.04 1.45
N ASN A 92 -10.24 20.48 2.22
CA ASN A 92 -10.48 20.92 3.60
C ASN A 92 -9.27 20.66 4.49
N GLY A 93 -8.60 19.51 4.33
CA GLY A 93 -7.36 19.20 5.04
C GLY A 93 -6.27 20.24 4.77
N PHE A 94 -6.07 20.60 3.50
CA PHE A 94 -5.07 21.59 3.10
C PHE A 94 -5.42 23.01 3.56
N LEU A 95 -6.64 23.47 3.32
CA LEU A 95 -7.10 24.82 3.70
C LEU A 95 -7.14 25.02 5.22
N SER A 96 -7.41 23.95 5.98
CA SER A 96 -7.36 24.00 7.46
C SER A 96 -5.94 23.83 8.04
N GLY A 97 -4.92 23.65 7.20
CA GLY A 97 -3.53 23.44 7.61
C GLY A 97 -3.26 22.10 8.28
N LYS A 98 -4.20 21.14 8.20
CA LYS A 98 -4.07 19.80 8.79
C LYS A 98 -3.14 18.88 7.99
N ILE A 99 -3.04 19.10 6.67
CA ILE A 99 -2.07 18.42 5.82
C ILE A 99 -1.15 19.45 5.15
N PRO A 100 0.16 19.17 5.05
CA PRO A 100 1.11 20.03 4.35
C PRO A 100 0.87 20.03 2.84
N GLU A 101 1.41 21.05 2.15
CA GLU A 101 1.27 21.21 0.69
C GLU A 101 1.80 19.99 -0.08
N THR A 102 2.84 19.32 0.42
CA THR A 102 3.38 18.09 -0.17
C THR A 102 2.40 16.92 -0.15
N GLU A 103 1.67 16.75 0.96
CA GLU A 103 0.64 15.71 1.09
C GLU A 103 -0.59 16.04 0.25
N TYR A 104 -0.93 17.33 0.13
CA TYR A 104 -1.99 17.79 -0.77
C TYR A 104 -1.67 17.49 -2.25
N ILE A 105 -0.44 17.78 -2.70
CA ILE A 105 0.03 17.47 -4.07
C ILE A 105 -0.02 15.96 -4.32
N GLN A 106 0.48 15.15 -3.38
CA GLN A 106 0.44 13.70 -3.50
C GLN A 106 -1.01 13.17 -3.56
N GLY A 107 -1.91 13.74 -2.76
CA GLY A 107 -3.33 13.39 -2.78
C GLY A 107 -3.99 13.68 -4.13
N LEU A 108 -3.64 14.78 -4.80
CA LEU A 108 -4.16 15.09 -6.15
C LEU A 108 -3.71 14.06 -7.19
N TYR A 109 -2.46 13.56 -7.12
CA TYR A 109 -2.02 12.46 -8.00
C TYR A 109 -2.80 11.17 -7.74
N VAL A 110 -3.01 10.81 -6.48
CA VAL A 110 -3.83 9.64 -6.12
C VAL A 110 -5.27 9.78 -6.61
N MET A 111 -5.84 10.98 -6.53
CA MET A 111 -7.17 11.27 -7.09
C MET A 111 -7.20 11.13 -8.61
N ALA A 112 -6.16 11.58 -9.33
CA ALA A 112 -6.05 11.44 -10.77
C ALA A 112 -6.08 9.95 -11.20
N GLU A 113 -5.31 9.11 -10.50
CA GLU A 113 -5.24 7.66 -10.76
C GLU A 113 -6.53 6.94 -10.36
N THR A 114 -7.11 7.31 -9.21
CA THR A 114 -8.30 6.64 -8.65
C THR A 114 -9.56 6.92 -9.47
N PHE A 115 -9.73 8.16 -9.94
CA PHE A 115 -10.94 8.59 -10.67
C PHE A 115 -10.73 8.72 -12.18
N GLY A 116 -9.51 8.47 -12.69
CA GLY A 116 -9.19 8.57 -14.12
C GLY A 116 -9.26 10.01 -14.66
N LYS A 117 -8.92 11.00 -13.83
CA LYS A 117 -9.06 12.43 -14.09
C LYS A 117 -7.70 13.14 -14.18
N PRO A 118 -7.11 13.27 -15.38
CA PRO A 118 -5.78 13.84 -15.54
C PRO A 118 -5.66 15.31 -15.10
N GLU A 119 -6.77 16.05 -15.02
CA GLU A 119 -6.79 17.42 -14.50
C GLU A 119 -6.21 17.54 -13.08
N TYR A 120 -6.40 16.53 -12.22
CA TYR A 120 -5.82 16.55 -10.87
C TYR A 120 -4.30 16.39 -10.89
N ALA A 121 -3.76 15.60 -11.83
CA ALA A 121 -2.32 15.48 -12.01
C ALA A 121 -1.70 16.77 -12.56
N HIS A 122 -2.40 17.48 -13.46
CA HIS A 122 -1.96 18.81 -13.92
C HIS A 122 -1.92 19.84 -12.79
N ASP A 123 -2.94 19.83 -11.93
CA ASP A 123 -3.00 20.72 -10.77
C ASP A 123 -1.91 20.40 -9.73
N ALA A 124 -1.62 19.11 -9.52
CA ALA A 124 -0.51 18.65 -8.69
C ALA A 124 0.85 19.14 -9.23
N ALA A 125 1.11 18.93 -10.52
CA ALA A 125 2.35 19.34 -11.18
C ALA A 125 2.56 20.86 -11.10
N ARG A 126 1.52 21.66 -11.40
CA ARG A 126 1.58 23.12 -11.30
C ARG A 126 1.94 23.59 -9.89
N ARG A 127 1.41 22.95 -8.85
CA ARG A 127 1.72 23.29 -7.45
C ARG A 127 3.12 22.86 -7.06
N GLU A 128 3.56 21.69 -7.53
CA GLU A 128 4.93 21.23 -7.31
C GLU A 128 5.96 22.19 -7.92
N GLU A 129 5.71 22.70 -9.13
CA GLU A 129 6.53 23.74 -9.76
C GLU A 129 6.57 25.03 -8.94
N GLN A 130 5.42 25.47 -8.42
CA GLN A 130 5.35 26.65 -7.55
C GLN A 130 6.11 26.44 -6.23
N MET A 131 6.03 25.24 -5.65
CA MET A 131 6.75 24.90 -4.43
C MET A 131 8.27 24.90 -4.68
N LYS A 132 8.72 24.29 -5.78
CA LYS A 132 10.13 24.30 -6.21
C LYS A 132 10.64 25.72 -6.45
N ALA A 133 9.82 26.58 -7.04
CA ALA A 133 10.16 27.99 -7.27
C ALA A 133 10.21 28.84 -5.98
N ARG A 134 9.62 28.37 -4.88
CA ARG A 134 9.62 29.03 -3.55
C ARG A 134 10.66 28.47 -2.60
N ALA A 135 11.31 27.36 -2.94
CA ALA A 135 12.40 26.80 -2.14
C ALA A 135 13.65 27.70 -2.28
N PRO A 136 14.24 28.18 -1.17
CA PRO A 136 15.41 29.06 -1.17
C PRO A 136 16.70 28.36 -1.63
#